data_AF-A0A383B455-F1
#
_entry.id   AF-A0A383B455-F1
#
_cell.length_a   1.000
_cell.length_b   1.000
_cell.length_c   1.000
_cell.angle_alpha   90.00
_cell.angle_beta   90.00
_cell.angle_gamma   90.00
#
_symmetry.space_group_name_H-M   'P 1'
#
loop_
_entity.id
_entity.type
_entity.pdbx_description
1 polymer ?
#
loop_
_entity_poly.entity_id
_entity_poly.type
_entity_poly.pdbx_seq_one_letter_code
_entity_poly.pdbx_strand_id
1 'polypeptide(L)'
;MKKIFKKFILIDLALFALCFIAIFIESEEVAYMNDQLALGFSDTYMIVAGIIAVIILLAHLVNLFLLYKFKSIGKAMYLVLFVITSLTYIAQGSFVYGPYDSLFGSLSWAVSGAILVFLYFTPIRYEFERGY
;
A
#
# COMPACT_ATOMS: atom_id res chain seq x y z
N MET A 1 -11.39 5.93 20.24
CA MET A 1 -10.58 4.98 19.45
C MET A 1 -11.17 4.63 18.09
N LYS A 2 -12.40 4.06 17.99
CA LYS A 2 -13.00 3.67 16.68
C LYS A 2 -12.98 4.76 15.60
N LYS A 3 -13.42 5.98 15.97
CA LYS A 3 -13.44 7.13 15.06
C LYS A 3 -12.04 7.51 14.56
N ILE A 4 -11.03 7.44 15.43
CA ILE A 4 -9.64 7.73 15.09
C ILE A 4 -9.12 6.66 14.12
N PHE A 5 -9.30 5.38 14.46
CA PHE A 5 -8.89 4.28 13.59
C PHE A 5 -9.51 4.38 12.19
N LYS A 6 -10.82 4.64 12.10
CA LYS A 6 -11.49 4.86 10.80
C LYS A 6 -10.91 6.03 10.00
N LYS A 7 -10.46 7.10 10.66
CA LYS A 7 -9.76 8.20 9.97
C LYS A 7 -8.43 7.72 9.38
N PHE A 8 -7.66 6.90 10.08
CA PHE A 8 -6.43 6.31 9.52
C PHE A 8 -6.72 5.46 8.29
N ILE A 9 -7.79 4.65 8.29
CA ILE A 9 -8.21 3.88 7.10
C ILE A 9 -8.56 4.79 5.92
N LEU A 10 -9.27 5.90 6.16
CA LEU A 10 -9.61 6.86 5.12
C LEU A 10 -8.40 7.65 4.61
N ILE A 11 -7.45 7.98 5.50
CA ILE A 11 -6.18 8.62 5.12
C ILE A 11 -5.36 7.66 4.26
N ASP A 12 -5.27 6.38 4.62
CA ASP A 12 -4.58 5.37 3.83
C ASP A 12 -5.19 5.25 2.42
N LEU A 13 -6.52 5.18 2.33
CA LEU A 13 -7.24 5.18 1.05
C LEU A 13 -6.95 6.44 0.22
N ALA A 14 -6.94 7.62 0.85
CA ALA A 14 -6.64 8.88 0.17
C ALA A 14 -5.19 8.93 -0.33
N LEU A 15 -4.23 8.45 0.47
CA LEU A 15 -2.82 8.37 0.07
C LEU A 15 -2.62 7.39 -1.09
N PHE A 16 -3.31 6.25 -1.09
CA PHE A 16 -3.30 5.34 -2.23
C PHE A 16 -3.81 6.00 -3.51
N ALA A 17 -4.90 6.78 -3.43
CA ALA A 17 -5.40 7.53 -4.58
C ALA A 17 -4.39 8.59 -5.04
N LEU A 18 -3.71 9.28 -4.12
CA LEU A 18 -2.67 10.26 -4.45
C LEU A 18 -1.43 9.61 -5.08
N CYS A 19 -0.98 8.44 -4.58
CA CYS A 19 0.09 7.67 -5.21
C CYS A 19 -0.29 7.25 -6.63
N PHE A 20 -1.55 6.86 -6.88
CA PHE A 20 -2.03 6.54 -8.23
C PHE A 20 -2.01 7.77 -9.15
N ILE A 21 -2.44 8.93 -8.66
CA ILE A 21 -2.38 10.18 -9.42
C ILE A 21 -0.92 10.57 -9.71
N ALA A 22 0.00 10.33 -8.77
CA ALA A 22 1.42 10.66 -8.91
C ALA A 22 2.06 10.01 -10.15
N ILE A 23 1.62 8.82 -10.54
CA ILE A 23 2.08 8.10 -11.74
C ILE A 23 1.84 8.94 -13.01
N PHE A 24 0.75 9.70 -13.08
CA PHE A 24 0.38 10.48 -14.27
C PHE A 24 1.02 11.87 -14.33
N ILE A 25 1.68 12.30 -13.25
CA ILE A 25 2.35 13.60 -13.16
C ILE A 25 3.87 13.46 -13.03
N GLU A 26 4.39 12.26 -13.28
CA GLU A 26 5.82 11.97 -13.33
C GLU A 26 6.52 12.85 -14.37
N SER A 27 7.73 13.33 -14.06
CA SER A 27 8.51 14.15 -14.99
C SER A 27 9.20 13.29 -16.06
N GLU A 28 9.43 13.87 -17.24
CA GLU A 28 10.13 13.19 -18.34
C GLU A 28 11.54 12.70 -17.94
N GLU A 29 12.21 13.44 -17.05
CA GLU A 29 13.54 13.05 -16.53
C GLU A 29 13.48 11.77 -15.70
N VAL A 30 12.50 11.66 -14.78
CA VAL A 30 12.32 10.46 -13.95
C VAL A 30 11.93 9.26 -14.82
N ALA A 31 11.00 9.46 -15.77
CA ALA A 31 10.59 8.44 -16.72
C ALA A 31 11.78 7.92 -17.54
N TYR A 32 12.58 8.84 -18.10
CA TYR A 32 13.80 8.48 -18.85
C TYR A 32 14.79 7.67 -18.02
N MET A 33 15.05 8.08 -16.77
CA MET A 33 15.93 7.34 -15.87
C MET A 33 15.40 5.94 -15.57
N ASN A 34 14.10 5.81 -15.30
CA ASN A 34 13.46 4.52 -15.04
C ASN A 34 13.50 3.60 -16.26
N ASP A 35 13.32 4.13 -17.47
CA ASP A 35 13.46 3.36 -18.71
C ASP A 35 14.89 2.82 -18.88
N GLN A 36 15.92 3.61 -18.57
CA GLN A 36 17.32 3.15 -18.60
C GLN A 36 17.59 2.05 -17.56
N LEU A 37 16.98 2.15 -16.38
CA LEU A 37 17.10 1.14 -15.33
C LEU A 37 16.31 -0.14 -15.64
N ALA A 38 15.22 -0.01 -16.41
CA ALA A 38 14.37 -1.12 -16.81
C ALA A 38 14.96 -2.00 -17.93
N LEU A 39 16.05 -1.57 -18.59
CA LEU A 39 16.67 -2.26 -19.73
C LEU A 39 17.12 -3.73 -19.44
N GLY A 40 17.16 -4.15 -18.18
CA GLY A 40 17.47 -5.53 -17.77
C GLY A 40 16.25 -6.45 -17.60
N PHE A 41 15.02 -5.93 -17.64
CA PHE A 41 13.80 -6.70 -17.44
C PHE A 41 13.18 -7.15 -18.76
N SER A 42 12.69 -8.39 -18.80
CA SER A 42 11.92 -8.88 -19.95
C SER A 42 10.49 -8.34 -19.96
N ASP A 43 9.88 -8.24 -21.14
CA ASP A 43 8.46 -7.89 -21.27
C ASP A 43 7.56 -8.80 -20.42
N THR A 44 7.90 -10.10 -20.37
CA THR A 44 7.19 -11.07 -19.55
C THR A 44 7.28 -10.73 -18.06
N TYR A 45 8.46 -10.31 -17.57
CA TYR A 45 8.62 -9.87 -16.19
C TYR A 45 7.74 -8.65 -15.90
N MET A 46 7.76 -7.64 -16.77
CA MET A 46 6.97 -6.42 -16.61
C MET A 46 5.47 -6.70 -16.54
N ILE A 47 4.96 -7.57 -17.42
CA ILE A 47 3.55 -8.00 -17.42
C ILE A 47 3.20 -8.71 -16.10
N VAL A 48 4.03 -9.66 -15.66
CA VAL A 48 3.80 -10.40 -14.42
C VAL A 48 3.83 -9.48 -13.21
N ALA A 49 4.79 -8.57 -13.13
CA ALA A 49 4.89 -7.58 -12.07
C ALA A 49 3.65 -6.68 -12.03
N GLY A 50 3.17 -6.21 -13.18
CA GLY A 50 1.95 -5.44 -13.30
C GLY A 50 0.70 -6.18 -12.79
N ILE A 51 0.56 -7.47 -13.15
CA ILE A 51 -0.55 -8.31 -12.66
C ILE A 51 -0.49 -8.47 -11.14
N ILE A 52 0.70 -8.75 -10.58
CA ILE A 52 0.89 -8.88 -9.13
C ILE A 52 0.53 -7.56 -8.43
N ALA A 53 0.98 -6.42 -8.96
CA ALA A 53 0.67 -5.11 -8.40
C ALA A 53 -0.85 -4.84 -8.37
N VAL A 54 -1.58 -5.19 -9.43
CA VAL A 54 -3.05 -5.05 -9.48
C VAL A 54 -3.73 -5.98 -8.46
N ILE A 55 -3.27 -7.21 -8.30
CA ILE A 55 -3.81 -8.15 -7.30
C ILE A 55 -3.62 -7.59 -5.89
N ILE A 56 -2.41 -7.11 -5.57
CA ILE A 56 -2.09 -6.49 -4.26
C ILE A 56 -2.98 -5.26 -4.02
N LEU A 57 -3.15 -4.41 -5.04
CA LEU A 57 -4.01 -3.22 -4.96
C LEU A 57 -5.45 -3.60 -4.62
N LEU A 58 -6.05 -4.55 -5.36
CA LEU A 58 -7.43 -4.99 -5.12
C LEU A 58 -7.58 -5.62 -3.73
N ALA A 59 -6.63 -6.47 -3.34
CA ALA A 59 -6.62 -7.08 -2.02
C ALA A 59 -6.53 -6.00 -0.92
N HIS A 60 -5.69 -4.99 -1.10
CA HIS A 60 -5.56 -3.86 -0.16
C HIS A 60 -6.86 -3.06 -0.04
N LEU A 61 -7.51 -2.72 -1.16
CA LEU A 61 -8.80 -2.00 -1.15
C LEU A 61 -9.90 -2.78 -0.42
N VAL A 62 -10.02 -4.08 -0.72
CA VAL A 62 -10.95 -4.97 0.01
C VAL A 62 -10.62 -4.98 1.49
N ASN A 63 -9.34 -5.01 1.83
CA ASN A 63 -8.90 -5.01 3.22
C ASN A 63 -9.26 -3.73 3.97
N LEU A 64 -9.05 -2.57 3.36
CA LEU A 64 -9.44 -1.29 3.97
C LEU A 64 -10.94 -1.27 4.28
N PHE A 65 -11.77 -1.83 3.39
CA PHE A 65 -13.20 -1.99 3.66
C PHE A 65 -13.48 -2.92 4.86
N LEU A 66 -12.81 -4.09 4.92
CA LEU A 66 -12.94 -5.03 6.03
C LEU A 66 -12.52 -4.40 7.36
N LEU A 67 -11.40 -3.68 7.38
CA LEU A 67 -10.91 -2.95 8.55
C LEU A 67 -11.88 -1.85 8.98
N TYR A 68 -12.43 -1.08 8.03
CA TYR A 68 -13.42 -0.05 8.32
C TYR A 68 -14.70 -0.62 8.96
N LYS A 69 -15.07 -1.85 8.57
CA LYS A 69 -16.22 -2.59 9.13
C LYS A 69 -15.86 -3.42 10.37
N PHE A 70 -14.62 -3.36 10.85
CA PHE A 70 -14.11 -4.15 11.98
C PHE A 70 -14.29 -5.67 11.82
N LYS A 71 -14.14 -6.19 10.59
CA LYS A 71 -14.20 -7.63 10.33
C LYS A 71 -12.89 -8.31 10.73
N SER A 72 -12.98 -9.38 11.53
CA SER A 72 -11.84 -10.09 12.13
C SER A 72 -10.76 -10.48 11.12
N ILE A 73 -11.15 -11.01 9.97
CA ILE A 73 -10.25 -11.44 8.89
C ILE A 73 -9.38 -10.29 8.34
N GLY A 74 -9.87 -9.04 8.38
CA GLY A 74 -9.12 -7.89 7.88
C GLY A 74 -7.82 -7.64 8.66
N LYS A 75 -7.75 -7.99 9.95
CA LYS A 75 -6.53 -7.84 10.76
C LYS A 75 -5.38 -8.67 10.18
N ALA A 76 -5.60 -9.98 10.08
CA ALA A 76 -4.59 -10.91 9.59
C ALA A 76 -4.23 -10.59 8.14
N MET A 77 -5.22 -10.28 7.31
CA MET A 77 -5.01 -9.91 5.92
C MET A 77 -4.17 -8.64 5.78
N TYR A 78 -4.32 -7.64 6.66
CA TYR A 78 -3.51 -6.40 6.62
C TYR A 78 -2.06 -6.65 6.94
N LEU A 79 -1.78 -7.46 7.96
CA LEU A 79 -0.40 -7.84 8.29
C LEU A 79 0.25 -8.61 7.13
N VAL A 80 -0.46 -9.58 6.55
CA VAL A 80 0.05 -10.37 5.42
C VAL A 80 0.31 -9.47 4.21
N LEU A 81 -0.62 -8.58 3.86
CA LEU A 81 -0.44 -7.63 2.77
C LEU A 81 0.74 -6.69 3.01
N PHE A 82 0.89 -6.16 4.23
CA PHE A 82 2.04 -5.31 4.57
C PHE A 82 3.37 -6.03 4.36
N VAL A 83 3.48 -7.29 4.77
CA VAL A 83 4.69 -8.10 4.58
C VAL A 83 4.92 -8.40 3.10
N ILE A 84 3.90 -8.84 2.37
CA ILE A 84 4.01 -9.15 0.92
C ILE A 84 4.45 -7.91 0.15
N THR A 85 3.80 -6.76 0.36
CA THR A 85 4.17 -5.51 -0.29
C THR A 85 5.60 -5.10 0.09
N SER A 86 6.02 -5.26 1.34
CA SER A 86 7.42 -4.98 1.71
C SER A 86 8.42 -5.87 0.96
N LEU A 87 8.08 -7.14 0.71
CA LEU A 87 8.92 -8.04 -0.07
C LEU A 87 8.95 -7.69 -1.56
N THR A 88 7.87 -7.13 -2.13
CA THR A 88 7.88 -6.70 -3.53
C THR A 88 8.83 -5.52 -3.78
N TYR A 89 9.02 -4.63 -2.80
CA TYR A 89 10.03 -3.56 -2.90
C TYR A 89 11.46 -4.09 -3.02
N ILE A 90 11.75 -5.26 -2.43
CA ILE A 90 13.06 -5.91 -2.60
C ILE A 90 13.19 -6.49 -4.01
N ALA A 91 12.10 -7.05 -4.54
CA ALA A 91 12.09 -7.71 -5.84
C ALA A 91 12.09 -6.73 -7.03
N GLN A 92 11.62 -5.49 -6.86
CA GLN A 92 11.45 -4.56 -7.99
C GLN A 92 12.78 -4.08 -8.62
N GLY A 93 13.90 -4.22 -7.93
CA GLY A 93 15.19 -3.67 -8.35
C GLY A 93 15.31 -2.15 -8.13
N SER A 94 16.17 -1.50 -8.92
CA SER A 94 16.39 -0.06 -8.83
C SER A 94 15.27 0.72 -9.51
N PHE A 95 14.70 1.69 -8.81
CA PHE A 95 13.66 2.57 -9.31
C PHE A 95 13.89 3.99 -8.77
N VAL A 96 13.79 4.99 -9.63
CA VAL A 96 13.91 6.40 -9.27
C VAL A 96 12.52 6.92 -8.97
N TYR A 97 12.37 7.45 -7.75
CA TYR A 97 11.14 8.08 -7.31
C TYR A 97 11.24 9.60 -7.48
N GLY A 98 10.23 10.21 -8.08
CA GLY A 98 10.06 11.66 -8.15
C GLY A 98 9.61 12.27 -6.81
N PRO A 99 9.35 13.59 -6.77
CA PRO A 99 8.99 14.26 -5.52
C PRO A 99 7.63 13.84 -4.96
N TYR A 100 6.62 13.64 -5.82
CA TYR A 100 5.24 13.39 -5.40
C TYR A 100 5.03 11.98 -4.86
N ASP A 101 5.49 11.00 -5.62
CA ASP A 101 5.52 9.59 -5.28
C ASP A 101 6.42 9.33 -4.05
N SER A 102 7.58 9.99 -3.94
CA SER A 102 8.40 9.92 -2.71
C SER A 102 7.64 10.42 -1.48
N LEU A 103 6.97 11.58 -1.58
CA LEU A 103 6.22 12.17 -0.48
C LEU A 103 5.02 11.31 -0.07
N PHE A 104 4.14 10.98 -1.01
CA PHE A 104 2.92 10.22 -0.74
C PHE A 104 3.23 8.78 -0.32
N GLY A 105 4.24 8.16 -0.94
CA GLY A 105 4.75 6.85 -0.53
C GLY A 105 5.23 6.86 0.91
N SER A 106 6.08 7.83 1.30
CA SER A 106 6.57 7.94 2.68
C SER A 106 5.46 8.11 3.71
N LEU A 107 4.45 8.93 3.39
CA LEU A 107 3.27 9.10 4.24
C LEU A 107 2.43 7.81 4.32
N SER A 108 2.27 7.09 3.21
CA SER A 108 1.55 5.82 3.17
C SER A 108 2.21 4.76 4.05
N TRP A 109 3.54 4.65 4.03
CA TRP A 109 4.29 3.78 4.91
C TRP A 109 4.10 4.12 6.40
N ALA A 110 4.15 5.41 6.74
CA ALA A 110 3.92 5.87 8.11
C ALA A 110 2.50 5.54 8.60
N VAL A 111 1.49 5.77 7.76
CA VAL A 111 0.09 5.45 8.05
C VAL A 111 -0.11 3.94 8.19
N SER A 112 0.53 3.14 7.33
CA SER A 112 0.49 1.67 7.40
C SER A 112 1.06 1.14 8.72
N GLY A 113 2.20 1.68 9.15
CA GLY A 113 2.78 1.37 10.46
C GLY A 113 1.84 1.75 11.62
N ALA A 114 1.21 2.93 11.55
CA ALA A 114 0.25 3.34 12.56
C ALA A 114 -0.99 2.42 12.61
N ILE A 115 -1.51 1.99 11.45
CA ILE A 115 -2.61 1.03 11.37
C ILE A 115 -2.22 -0.30 12.04
N LEU A 116 -1.03 -0.84 11.77
CA LEU A 116 -0.54 -2.04 12.44
C LEU A 116 -0.46 -1.86 13.97
N VAL A 117 0.06 -0.72 14.44
CA VAL A 117 0.07 -0.40 15.87
C VAL A 117 -1.34 -0.41 16.45
N PHE A 118 -2.31 0.23 15.78
CA PHE A 118 -3.70 0.18 16.18
C PHE A 118 -4.21 -1.27 16.27
N LEU A 119 -4.07 -2.04 15.20
CA LEU A 119 -4.64 -3.39 15.06
C LEU A 119 -4.16 -4.39 16.13
N TYR A 120 -2.92 -4.26 16.60
CA TYR A 120 -2.29 -5.26 17.47
C TYR A 120 -2.00 -4.75 18.89
N PHE A 121 -1.71 -3.46 19.05
CA PHE A 121 -1.17 -2.91 20.29
C PHE A 121 -2.09 -1.89 20.98
N THR A 122 -3.32 -1.69 20.49
CA THR A 122 -4.30 -0.80 21.14
C THR A 122 -5.62 -1.51 21.45
N PRO A 123 -6.47 -0.94 22.33
CA PRO A 123 -7.78 -1.52 22.65
C PRO A 123 -8.74 -1.68 21.47
N ILE A 124 -8.46 -1.08 20.29
CA ILE A 124 -9.29 -1.28 19.10
C ILE A 124 -9.30 -2.75 18.64
N ARG A 125 -8.26 -3.53 18.98
CA ARG A 125 -8.15 -4.95 18.59
C ARG A 125 -9.34 -5.79 19.04
N TYR A 126 -9.94 -5.44 20.18
CA TYR A 126 -11.11 -6.14 20.74
C TYR A 126 -12.39 -5.90 19.93
N GLU A 127 -12.46 -4.83 19.14
CA GLU A 127 -13.61 -4.56 18.26
C GLU A 127 -13.70 -5.54 17.10
N PHE A 128 -12.56 -6.11 16.70
CA PHE A 128 -12.47 -7.14 15.66
C PHE A 128 -12.84 -8.53 16.17
N GLU A 129 -12.85 -8.74 17.50
CA GLU A 129 -13.19 -10.01 18.14
C GLU A 129 -14.69 -10.12 18.44
N ARG A 130 -15.40 -8.98 18.44
CA ARG A 130 -16.84 -8.88 18.72
C ARG A 130 -17.72 -9.09 17.49
N GLY A 131 -17.15 -9.01 16.29
CA GLY A 131 -17.86 -9.15 15.02
C GLY A 131 -17.88 -10.60 14.54
N TYR A 132 -18.67 -11.46 15.19
CA TYR A 132 -19.24 -12.64 14.55
C TYR A 132 -20.46 -12.20 13.73
#